data_AF-A0AAV4R115-F1
#
_entry.id   AF-A0AAV4R115-F1
#
_cell.length_a   1.000
_cell.length_b   1.000
_cell.length_c   1.000
_cell.angle_alpha   90.00
_cell.angle_beta   90.00
_cell.angle_gamma   90.00
#
_symmetry.space_group_name_H-M   'P 1'
#
loop_
_entity.id
_entity.type
_entity.pdbx_description
1 polymer ?
#
loop_
_entity_poly.entity_id
_entity_poly.type
_entity_poly.pdbx_seq_one_letter_code
_entity_poly.pdbx_strand_id
1 'polypeptide(L)'
;MIQDCGHVDFYPNGGKRQPGCNQNVVGAIEKEGDLLYGIRRFIGCNHIRAYEFFTESINSDCPFYGYVCDTYDNFSIGKCPWGCGRTDPCALPWG
;
A
#
# COMPACT_ATOMS: atom_id res chain seq x y z
N MET A 1 -10.73 -4.73 4.51
CA MET A 1 -10.82 -6.09 5.07
C MET A 1 -9.46 -6.43 5.67
N ILE A 2 -9.38 -7.25 6.72
CA ILE A 2 -8.10 -7.68 7.35
C ILE A 2 -7.91 -9.21 7.22
N GLN A 3 -8.94 -9.93 6.76
CA GLN A 3 -8.84 -11.36 6.51
C GLN A 3 -8.14 -11.59 5.16
N ASP A 4 -7.20 -12.52 5.13
CA ASP A 4 -6.55 -12.99 3.92
C ASP A 4 -7.58 -13.63 2.97
N CYS A 5 -7.51 -13.25 1.69
CA CYS A 5 -8.49 -13.67 0.69
C CYS A 5 -7.87 -14.12 -0.64
N GLY A 6 -6.54 -14.14 -0.74
CA GLY A 6 -5.81 -14.57 -1.94
C GLY A 6 -4.80 -15.68 -1.66
N HIS A 7 -4.08 -16.06 -2.71
CA HIS A 7 -2.85 -16.86 -2.55
C HIS A 7 -1.71 -16.03 -1.94
N VAL A 8 -1.75 -14.72 -2.18
CA VAL A 8 -0.82 -13.72 -1.64
C VAL A 8 -1.64 -12.49 -1.26
N ASP A 9 -1.51 -12.06 -0.01
CA ASP A 9 -2.14 -10.87 0.52
C ASP A 9 -1.05 -9.87 0.93
N PHE A 10 -1.14 -8.66 0.41
CA PHE A 10 -0.15 -7.62 0.66
C PHE A 10 -0.69 -6.54 1.59
N TYR A 11 0.18 -6.06 2.48
CA TYR A 11 -0.16 -5.08 3.49
C TYR A 11 0.75 -3.84 3.44
N PRO A 12 0.71 -3.02 2.37
CA PRO A 12 1.50 -1.78 2.29
C PRO A 12 1.23 -0.90 3.50
N ASN A 13 2.29 -0.42 4.15
CA ASN A 13 2.19 0.43 5.34
C ASN A 13 1.31 -0.19 6.46
N GLY A 14 1.34 -1.53 6.59
CA GLY A 14 0.56 -2.28 7.58
C GLY A 14 -0.92 -2.44 7.24
N GLY A 15 -1.34 -2.07 6.03
CA GLY A 15 -2.68 -2.33 5.49
C GLY A 15 -3.82 -1.51 6.11
N LYS A 16 -3.53 -0.52 6.98
CA LYS A 16 -4.55 0.24 7.72
C LYS A 16 -4.54 1.73 7.39
N ARG A 17 -3.41 2.40 7.68
CA ARG A 17 -3.27 3.85 7.54
C ARG A 17 -2.19 4.14 6.52
N GLN A 18 -2.62 4.68 5.39
CA GLN A 18 -1.74 4.99 4.28
C GLN A 18 -1.17 6.40 4.43
N PRO A 19 0.12 6.59 4.13
CA PRO A 19 0.72 7.92 4.07
C PRO A 19 -0.06 8.85 3.13
N GLY A 20 -0.25 10.10 3.55
CA GLY A 20 -1.01 11.11 2.79
C GLY A 20 -2.52 11.05 2.94
N CYS A 21 -3.08 10.18 3.81
CA CYS A 21 -4.51 10.08 4.07
C CYS A 21 -5.00 10.78 5.36
N ASN A 22 -4.18 11.66 5.93
CA ASN A 22 -4.49 12.46 7.12
C ASN A 22 -4.79 13.94 6.80
N GLN A 23 -5.11 14.22 5.54
CA GLN A 23 -5.40 15.56 5.04
C GLN A 23 -6.77 16.04 5.53
N ASN A 24 -6.93 17.35 5.77
CA ASN A 24 -8.25 17.93 5.96
C ASN A 24 -9.02 17.97 4.63
N VAL A 25 -10.34 18.24 4.70
CA VAL A 25 -11.19 18.24 3.49
C VAL A 25 -10.73 19.27 2.45
N VAL A 26 -10.22 20.42 2.90
CA VAL A 26 -9.70 21.48 2.00
C VAL A 26 -8.48 20.98 1.23
N GLY A 27 -7.50 20.40 1.92
CA GLY A 27 -6.29 19.86 1.30
C GLY A 27 -6.58 18.68 0.37
N ALA A 28 -7.60 17.86 0.66
CA ALA A 28 -8.03 16.81 -0.25
C ALA A 28 -8.66 17.38 -1.54
N ILE A 29 -9.45 18.46 -1.44
CA ILE A 29 -10.02 19.16 -2.61
C ILE A 29 -8.92 19.84 -3.42
N GLU A 30 -7.99 20.53 -2.77
CA GLU A 30 -6.85 21.17 -3.45
C GLU A 30 -5.99 20.15 -4.19
N LYS A 31 -5.77 18.96 -3.60
CA LYS A 31 -5.00 17.89 -4.23
C LYS A 31 -5.68 17.31 -5.47
N GLU A 32 -6.99 17.11 -5.41
CA GLU A 32 -7.75 16.52 -6.53
C GLU A 32 -8.16 17.57 -7.59
N GLY A 33 -8.17 18.86 -7.24
CA GLY A 33 -8.59 19.95 -8.13
C GLY A 33 -10.09 19.99 -8.41
N ASP A 34 -10.88 19.12 -7.78
CA ASP A 34 -12.33 19.01 -7.95
C ASP A 34 -13.02 18.73 -6.62
N LEU A 35 -14.16 19.38 -6.39
CA LEU A 35 -14.90 19.29 -5.13
C LEU A 35 -15.43 17.87 -4.86
N LEU A 36 -15.98 17.21 -5.88
CA LEU A 36 -16.57 15.89 -5.73
C LEU A 36 -15.48 14.84 -5.52
N TYR A 37 -14.41 14.88 -6.30
CA TYR A 37 -13.26 13.98 -6.14
C TYR A 37 -12.52 14.23 -4.83
N GLY A 38 -12.36 15.49 -4.42
CA GLY A 38 -11.76 15.87 -3.15
C GLY A 38 -12.50 15.31 -1.94
N ILE A 39 -13.83 15.39 -1.92
CA ILE A 39 -14.65 14.81 -0.85
C ILE A 39 -14.55 13.28 -0.84
N ARG A 40 -14.60 12.64 -2.03
CA ARG A 40 -14.42 11.19 -2.14
C ARG A 40 -13.06 10.75 -1.63
N ARG A 41 -12.01 11.49 -1.96
CA ARG A 41 -10.66 11.22 -1.46
C ARG A 41 -10.57 11.44 0.03
N PHE A 42 -11.13 12.51 0.58
CA PHE A 42 -11.14 12.75 2.02
C PHE A 42 -11.74 11.59 2.81
N ILE A 43 -12.90 11.07 2.39
CA ILE A 43 -13.60 9.97 3.08
C ILE A 43 -12.90 8.62 2.82
N GLY A 44 -12.50 8.37 1.58
CA GLY A 44 -12.06 7.07 1.09
C GLY A 44 -10.56 6.91 0.91
N CYS A 45 -9.72 7.87 1.34
CA CYS A 45 -8.31 7.91 0.94
C CYS A 45 -7.57 6.58 1.12
N ASN A 46 -7.66 5.97 2.32
CA ASN A 46 -6.97 4.70 2.60
C ASN A 46 -7.44 3.56 1.67
N HIS A 47 -8.72 3.57 1.30
CA HIS A 47 -9.30 2.58 0.39
C HIS A 47 -8.83 2.80 -1.05
N ILE A 48 -8.84 4.06 -1.52
CA ILE A 48 -8.41 4.47 -2.86
C ILE A 48 -6.93 4.10 -3.13
N ARG A 49 -6.07 4.15 -2.11
CA ARG A 49 -4.64 3.79 -2.25
C ARG A 49 -4.41 2.38 -2.82
N ALA A 50 -5.33 1.44 -2.63
CA ALA A 50 -5.17 0.08 -3.12
C ALA A 50 -4.99 0.03 -4.65
N TYR A 51 -5.85 0.70 -5.42
CA TYR A 51 -5.71 0.71 -6.88
C TYR A 51 -4.63 1.69 -7.34
N GLU A 52 -4.33 2.74 -6.57
CA GLU A 52 -3.22 3.65 -6.90
C GLU A 52 -1.87 2.92 -6.85
N PHE A 53 -1.64 2.09 -5.83
CA PHE A 53 -0.43 1.24 -5.76
C PHE A 53 -0.35 0.27 -6.94
N PHE A 54 -1.45 -0.38 -7.28
CA PHE A 54 -1.50 -1.28 -8.43
C PHE A 54 -1.24 -0.55 -9.76
N THR A 55 -1.78 0.66 -9.92
CA THR A 55 -1.55 1.46 -11.12
C THR A 55 -0.09 1.91 -11.19
N GLU A 56 0.49 2.32 -10.07
CA GLU A 56 1.88 2.77 -9.99
C GLU A 56 2.86 1.62 -10.23
N SER A 57 2.56 0.40 -9.77
CA SER A 57 3.44 -0.75 -9.97
C SER A 57 3.59 -1.15 -11.45
N ILE A 58 2.62 -0.81 -12.29
CA ILE A 58 2.68 -1.00 -13.75
C ILE A 58 3.43 0.13 -14.44
N ASN A 59 3.26 1.36 -13.96
CA ASN A 59 3.68 2.58 -14.67
C ASN A 59 4.96 3.22 -14.11
N SER A 60 5.63 2.59 -13.16
CA SER A 60 6.83 3.10 -12.50
C SER A 60 8.01 2.15 -12.68
N ASP A 61 9.19 2.71 -12.90
CA ASP A 61 10.45 1.97 -12.88
C ASP A 61 10.87 1.58 -11.45
N CYS A 62 10.15 2.05 -10.43
CA CYS A 62 10.39 1.73 -9.02
C CYS A 62 9.62 0.45 -8.64
N PRO A 63 10.29 -0.69 -8.45
CA PRO A 63 9.61 -1.94 -8.11
C PRO A 63 9.08 -1.93 -6.68
N PHE A 64 7.85 -2.43 -6.51
CA PHE A 64 7.24 -2.69 -5.22
C PHE A 64 7.66 -4.08 -4.74
N TYR A 65 8.53 -4.16 -3.73
CA TYR A 65 8.93 -5.44 -3.16
C TYR A 65 8.05 -5.85 -1.98
N GLY A 66 7.50 -7.06 -2.04
CA GLY A 66 6.80 -7.68 -0.92
C GLY A 66 7.73 -8.56 -0.09
N TYR A 67 7.63 -8.45 1.24
CA TYR A 67 8.39 -9.25 2.18
C TYR A 67 7.46 -10.19 2.92
N VAL A 68 7.74 -11.49 2.86
CA VAL A 68 7.00 -12.48 3.64
C VAL A 68 7.36 -12.29 5.11
N CYS A 69 6.35 -12.05 5.93
CA CYS A 69 6.52 -11.76 7.35
C CYS A 69 5.24 -12.16 8.09
N ASP A 70 5.37 -12.59 9.34
CA ASP A 70 4.26 -13.02 10.19
C ASP A 70 3.40 -11.85 10.67
N THR A 71 4.04 -10.70 10.94
CA THR A 71 3.38 -9.47 11.37
C THR A 71 4.06 -8.23 10.82
N TYR A 72 3.30 -7.16 10.65
CA TYR A 72 3.87 -5.86 10.26
C TYR A 72 4.84 -5.31 11.32
N ASP A 73 4.59 -5.59 12.60
CA ASP A 73 5.48 -5.14 13.69
C ASP A 73 6.87 -5.77 13.54
N ASN A 74 6.95 -7.09 13.29
CA ASN A 74 8.23 -7.75 13.00
C ASN A 74 8.89 -7.23 11.73
N PHE A 75 8.12 -6.95 10.67
CA PHE A 75 8.65 -6.31 9.47
C PHE A 75 9.29 -4.95 9.79
N SER A 76 8.58 -4.10 10.54
CA SER A 76 9.01 -2.73 10.84
C SER A 76 10.30 -2.62 11.67
N ILE A 77 10.62 -3.65 12.46
CA ILE A 77 11.86 -3.74 13.25
C ILE A 77 12.93 -4.62 12.61
N GLY A 78 12.76 -5.01 11.34
CA GLY A 78 13.77 -5.76 10.58
C GLY A 78 13.90 -7.24 10.98
N LYS A 79 12.89 -7.83 11.64
CA LYS A 79 12.89 -9.25 12.05
C LYS A 79 12.49 -10.23 10.95
N CYS A 80 12.27 -9.75 9.74
CA CYS A 80 11.98 -10.58 8.56
C CYS A 80 13.18 -10.56 7.60
N PRO A 81 14.31 -11.20 7.97
CA PRO A 81 15.58 -11.15 7.23
C PRO A 81 15.59 -11.99 5.96
N TRP A 82 14.64 -12.94 5.83
CA TRP A 82 14.46 -13.84 4.67
C TRP A 82 13.78 -13.13 3.48
N GLY A 83 13.86 -11.81 3.48
CA GLY A 83 13.24 -10.91 2.54
C GLY A 83 14.01 -10.81 1.25
N CYS A 84 13.70 -11.71 0.31
CA CYS A 84 14.10 -11.69 -1.08
C CYS A 84 15.62 -11.94 -1.36
N GLY A 85 15.94 -13.17 -1.82
CA GLY A 85 17.29 -13.66 -2.12
C GLY A 85 17.30 -15.02 -2.83
N ARG A 86 18.48 -15.52 -3.23
CA ARG A 86 18.70 -16.70 -4.13
C ARG A 86 17.99 -18.01 -3.75
N THR A 87 17.54 -18.19 -2.51
CA THR A 87 16.91 -19.43 -2.03
C THR A 87 15.56 -19.20 -1.36
N ASP A 88 15.13 -17.95 -1.19
CA ASP A 88 13.91 -17.61 -0.43
C ASP A 88 12.86 -17.01 -1.36
N PRO A 89 11.58 -17.41 -1.25
CA PRO A 89 10.53 -16.91 -2.13
C PRO A 89 10.26 -15.43 -1.86
N CYS A 90 10.64 -14.57 -2.81
CA CYS A 90 10.09 -13.22 -2.89
C CYS A 90 8.61 -13.31 -3.27
N ALA A 91 7.76 -12.48 -2.67
CA ALA A 91 6.55 -12.07 -3.37
C ALA A 91 7.02 -11.16 -4.53
N LEU A 92 6.81 -11.62 -5.76
CA LEU A 92 7.25 -10.98 -7.00
C LEU A 92 6.90 -9.49 -7.03
N PRO A 93 7.64 -8.66 -7.81
CA PRO A 93 7.20 -7.30 -8.11
C PRO A 93 5.74 -7.33 -8.59
N TRP A 94 4.96 -6.36 -8.13
CA TRP A 94 3.53 -6.27 -8.42
C TRP A 94 3.33 -5.96 -9.91
N GLY A 95 3.30 -7.00 -10.75
CA GLY A 95 3.09 -6.93 -12.20
C GLY A 95 2.12 -7.98 -12.67
#